data_AF-A0A1I7SD40-F1
#
_entry.id   AF-A0A1I7SD40-F1
#
_cell.length_a   1.000
_cell.length_b   1.000
_cell.length_c   1.000
_cell.angle_alpha   90.00
_cell.angle_beta   90.00
_cell.angle_gamma   90.00
#
_symmetry.space_group_name_H-M   'P 1'
#
loop_
_entity.id
_entity.type
_entity.pdbx_description
1 polymer ?
#
loop_
_entity_poly.entity_id
_entity_poly.type
_entity_poly.pdbx_seq_one_letter_code
_entity_poly.pdbx_strand_id
1 'polypeptide(L)'
;MYPLTLNIFYSRSYTTAGKKPYACLIGTAEDQTYLIKAFGIDTRLIENIAPGSFIQISSYMPRGKRDGMFHILLKETSTVQLVPPPPPSTPTAARRRSRFGQNNNEDFEQKPLTSSSTLNGFGSQSNLLD
;
A
#
# COMPACT_ATOMS: atom_id res chain seq x y z
N MET A 1 -23.82 5.57 7.84
CA MET A 1 -22.69 4.61 7.85
C MET A 1 -21.64 5.15 6.90
N TYR A 2 -20.38 5.24 7.32
CA TYR A 2 -19.32 5.83 6.50
C TYR A 2 -18.97 4.90 5.32
N PRO A 3 -18.57 5.46 4.17
CA PRO A 3 -18.11 4.64 3.06
C PRO A 3 -16.81 3.91 3.43
N LEU A 4 -16.67 2.67 2.96
CA LEU A 4 -15.51 1.82 3.21
C LEU A 4 -14.72 1.65 1.91
N THR A 5 -13.46 2.07 1.90
CA THR A 5 -12.56 1.89 0.76
C THR A 5 -11.68 0.66 0.96
N LEU A 6 -11.70 -0.27 0.01
CA LEU A 6 -11.02 -1.56 0.10
C LEU A 6 -10.10 -1.76 -1.10
N ASN A 7 -8.91 -2.31 -0.85
CA ASN A 7 -8.07 -2.89 -1.89
C ASN A 7 -8.49 -4.35 -2.11
N ILE A 8 -9.02 -4.68 -3.28
CA ILE A 8 -9.54 -6.01 -3.60
C ILE A 8 -8.44 -6.89 -4.19
N PHE A 9 -8.24 -8.06 -3.62
CA PHE A 9 -7.28 -9.04 -4.13
C PHE A 9 -7.94 -10.35 -4.60
N TYR A 10 -9.21 -10.56 -4.28
CA TYR A 10 -10.00 -11.66 -4.80
C TYR A 10 -11.46 -11.24 -5.02
N SER A 11 -12.02 -11.62 -6.17
CA SER A 11 -13.42 -11.41 -6.53
C SER A 11 -13.93 -12.65 -7.27
N ARG A 12 -15.17 -13.05 -7.01
CA ARG A 12 -15.84 -14.13 -7.73
C ARG A 12 -17.34 -13.97 -7.72
N SER A 13 -17.97 -14.04 -8.88
CA SER A 13 -19.41 -14.14 -9.04
C SER A 13 -19.86 -15.60 -9.04
N TYR A 14 -21.10 -15.80 -8.60
CA TYR A 14 -21.76 -17.10 -8.59
C TYR A 14 -23.15 -16.93 -9.16
N THR A 15 -23.39 -17.59 -10.28
CA THR A 15 -24.71 -17.72 -10.89
C THR A 15 -25.14 -19.18 -10.79
N THR A 16 -26.37 -19.42 -10.36
CA THR A 16 -26.92 -20.78 -10.27
C THR A 16 -28.35 -20.72 -10.76
N ALA A 17 -28.73 -21.65 -11.64
CA ALA A 17 -30.09 -21.72 -12.19
C ALA A 17 -31.13 -21.73 -11.05
N GLY A 18 -32.11 -20.82 -11.13
CA GLY A 18 -33.18 -20.70 -10.13
C GLY A 18 -32.80 -20.02 -8.81
N LYS A 19 -31.57 -19.51 -8.65
CA LYS A 19 -31.14 -18.73 -7.47
C LYS A 19 -30.76 -17.31 -7.85
N LYS A 20 -30.95 -16.36 -6.94
CA LYS A 20 -30.45 -14.99 -7.12
C LYS A 20 -28.92 -15.03 -7.25
N PRO A 21 -28.34 -14.34 -8.26
CA PRO A 21 -26.90 -14.25 -8.40
C PRO A 21 -26.31 -13.54 -7.19
N TYR A 22 -25.12 -13.97 -6.77
CA TYR A 22 -24.37 -13.33 -5.69
C TYR A 22 -22.89 -13.33 -6.02
N ALA A 23 -22.13 -12.48 -5.34
CA ALA A 23 -20.69 -12.44 -5.49
C ALA A 23 -19.99 -12.36 -4.14
N CYS A 24 -18.77 -12.85 -4.11
CA CYS A 24 -17.87 -12.75 -2.96
C CYS A 24 -16.64 -11.95 -3.36
N LEU A 25 -16.22 -11.04 -2.49
CA LEU A 25 -14.96 -10.32 -2.61
C LEU A 25 -14.17 -10.47 -1.33
N ILE A 26 -12.85 -10.41 -1.45
CA ILE A 26 -11.93 -10.31 -0.32
C ILE A 26 -11.01 -9.13 -0.60
N GLY A 27 -10.92 -8.25 0.39
CA GLY A 27 -10.11 -7.04 0.30
C GLY A 27 -9.56 -6.60 1.66
N THR A 28 -8.62 -5.67 1.62
CA THR A 28 -8.05 -5.06 2.82
C THR A 28 -8.40 -3.58 2.93
N ALA A 29 -8.61 -3.12 4.15
CA ALA A 29 -8.67 -1.70 4.52
C ALA A 29 -8.04 -1.54 5.90
N GLU A 30 -7.19 -0.54 6.10
CA GLU A 30 -6.58 -0.22 7.41
C GLU A 30 -5.99 -1.45 8.12
N ASP A 31 -5.21 -2.26 7.39
CA ASP A 31 -4.59 -3.51 7.87
C ASP A 31 -5.57 -4.61 8.32
N GLN A 32 -6.86 -4.44 8.07
CA GLN A 32 -7.90 -5.44 8.32
C GLN A 32 -8.34 -6.11 7.02
N THR A 33 -8.62 -7.40 7.10
CA THR A 33 -9.15 -8.18 5.97
C THR A 33 -10.67 -8.29 6.07
N TYR A 34 -11.35 -8.08 4.95
CA TYR A 34 -12.80 -8.11 4.84
C TYR A 34 -13.25 -9.20 3.87
N LEU A 35 -14.23 -10.00 4.30
CA LEU A 35 -15.02 -10.86 3.43
C LEU A 35 -16.33 -10.16 3.11
N ILE A 36 -16.52 -9.83 1.84
CA ILE A 36 -17.71 -9.16 1.33
C ILE A 36 -18.60 -10.19 0.63
N LYS A 37 -19.86 -10.31 1.07
CA LYS A 37 -20.88 -11.09 0.35
C LYS A 37 -21.91 -10.14 -0.24
N ALA A 38 -22.02 -10.09 -1.56
CA ALA A 38 -22.91 -9.20 -2.27
C ALA A 38 -24.11 -9.95 -2.84
N PHE A 39 -25.32 -9.59 -2.43
CA PHE A 39 -26.57 -10.18 -2.90
C PHE A 39 -27.43 -9.12 -3.60
N GLY A 40 -27.87 -9.42 -4.82
CA GLY A 40 -28.67 -8.48 -5.61
C GLY A 40 -27.91 -7.22 -6.07
N ILE A 41 -26.58 -7.24 -5.97
CA ILE A 41 -25.70 -6.27 -6.65
C ILE A 41 -25.47 -6.77 -8.08
N ASP A 42 -25.30 -5.86 -9.03
CA ASP A 42 -24.89 -6.19 -10.39
C ASP A 42 -23.57 -6.97 -10.37
N THR A 43 -23.65 -8.28 -10.64
CA THR A 43 -22.48 -9.16 -10.62
C THR A 43 -21.50 -8.84 -11.73
N ARG A 44 -21.94 -8.18 -12.82
CA ARG A 44 -21.06 -7.75 -13.92
C ARG A 44 -20.07 -6.69 -13.46
N LEU A 45 -20.48 -5.81 -12.54
CA LEU A 45 -19.57 -4.85 -11.93
C LEU A 45 -18.45 -5.60 -11.18
N ILE A 46 -18.82 -6.64 -10.44
CA ILE A 46 -17.88 -7.39 -9.59
C ILE A 46 -16.93 -8.26 -10.39
N GLU A 47 -17.40 -8.85 -11.50
CA GLU A 47 -16.58 -9.60 -12.46
C GLU A 47 -15.48 -8.75 -13.09
N ASN A 48 -15.69 -7.44 -13.23
CA ASN A 48 -14.71 -6.52 -13.79
C ASN A 48 -13.72 -5.97 -12.75
N ILE A 49 -13.85 -6.32 -11.47
CA ILE A 49 -12.91 -5.88 -10.43
C ILE A 49 -11.66 -6.77 -10.50
N ALA A 50 -10.59 -6.22 -11.06
CA ALA A 50 -9.29 -6.88 -11.09
C ALA A 50 -8.59 -6.86 -9.70
N PRO A 51 -7.74 -7.86 -9.39
CA PRO A 51 -6.90 -7.80 -8.20
C PRO A 51 -6.02 -6.54 -8.18
N GLY A 52 -5.90 -5.90 -7.02
CA GLY A 52 -5.24 -4.60 -6.83
C GLY A 52 -6.15 -3.39 -7.06
N SER A 53 -7.41 -3.59 -7.46
CA SER A 53 -8.37 -2.50 -7.64
C SER A 53 -8.85 -1.97 -6.30
N PHE A 54 -9.01 -0.65 -6.22
CA PHE A 54 -9.64 -0.02 -5.07
C PHE A 54 -11.13 0.17 -5.35
N ILE A 55 -11.96 -0.23 -4.39
CA ILE A 55 -13.39 0.01 -4.44
C ILE A 55 -13.84 0.80 -3.22
N GLN A 56 -14.82 1.67 -3.42
CA GLN A 56 -15.54 2.32 -2.35
C GLN A 56 -16.93 1.71 -2.25
N ILE A 57 -17.27 1.23 -1.06
CA ILE A 57 -18.57 0.66 -0.74
C ILE A 57 -19.34 1.65 0.13
N SER A 58 -20.55 2.02 -0.30
CA SER A 58 -21.49 2.77 0.55
C SER A 58 -22.67 1.89 0.93
N SER A 59 -23.19 2.08 2.15
CA SER A 59 -24.34 1.33 2.69
C SER A 59 -24.12 -0.19 2.73
N TYR A 60 -23.41 -0.69 3.74
CA TYR A 60 -23.18 -2.13 3.93
C TYR A 60 -23.72 -2.60 5.29
N MET A 61 -23.89 -3.90 5.47
CA MET A 61 -24.31 -4.47 6.76
C MET A 61 -23.16 -5.26 7.40
N PRO A 62 -22.62 -4.82 8.55
CA PRO A 62 -21.57 -5.56 9.24
C PRO A 62 -22.16 -6.83 9.88
N ARG A 63 -21.41 -7.93 9.83
CA ARG A 63 -21.82 -9.23 10.39
C ARG A 63 -20.89 -9.72 11.50
N GLY A 64 -19.89 -8.93 11.87
CA GLY A 64 -18.88 -9.27 12.87
C GLY A 64 -17.60 -9.84 12.25
N LYS A 65 -16.72 -10.38 13.10
CA LYS A 65 -15.44 -10.98 12.70
C LYS A 65 -15.53 -12.50 12.81
N ARG A 66 -15.10 -13.23 11.79
CA ARG A 66 -15.06 -14.69 11.75
C ARG A 66 -13.84 -15.13 10.94
N ASP A 67 -13.16 -16.19 11.38
CA ASP A 67 -11.98 -16.74 10.68
C ASP A 67 -10.89 -15.67 10.40
N GLY A 68 -10.73 -14.72 11.33
CA GLY A 68 -9.78 -13.61 11.20
C GLY A 68 -10.24 -12.44 10.32
N MET A 69 -11.35 -12.56 9.60
CA MET A 69 -11.85 -11.56 8.65
C MET A 69 -13.11 -10.86 9.15
N PHE A 70 -13.26 -9.57 8.84
CA PHE A 70 -14.51 -8.86 9.04
C PHE A 70 -15.51 -9.21 7.94
N HIS A 71 -16.68 -9.67 8.32
CA HIS A 71 -17.72 -10.05 7.37
C HIS A 71 -18.66 -8.87 7.16
N ILE A 72 -18.86 -8.52 5.89
CA ILE A 72 -19.85 -7.52 5.49
C ILE A 72 -20.77 -8.07 4.41
N LEU A 73 -22.02 -7.62 4.45
CA LEU A 73 -23.07 -8.01 3.52
C LEU A 73 -23.48 -6.77 2.70
N LEU A 74 -23.47 -6.90 1.37
CA LEU A 74 -24.04 -5.92 0.46
C LEU A 74 -25.42 -6.40 0.00
N LYS A 75 -26.36 -5.46 -0.08
CA LYS A 75 -27.73 -5.65 -0.56
C LYS A 75 -27.96 -4.82 -1.81
N GLU A 76 -29.14 -4.94 -2.41
CA GLU A 76 -29.57 -4.14 -3.58
C GLU A 76 -29.43 -2.61 -3.37
N THR A 77 -29.46 -2.12 -2.13
CA THR A 77 -29.28 -0.70 -1.79
C THR A 77 -27.83 -0.29 -1.53
N SER A 78 -26.90 -1.24 -1.53
CA SER A 78 -25.48 -0.95 -1.38
C SER A 78 -24.91 -0.45 -2.71
N THR A 79 -23.98 0.48 -2.65
CA THR A 79 -23.28 0.96 -3.86
C THR A 79 -21.82 0.54 -3.80
N VAL A 80 -21.29 0.15 -4.95
CA VAL A 80 -19.88 -0.21 -5.14
C VAL A 80 -19.36 0.61 -6.31
N GLN A 81 -18.27 1.35 -6.10
CA GLN A 81 -17.63 2.16 -7.13
C GLN A 81 -16.15 1.84 -7.18
N LEU A 82 -15.60 1.71 -8.39
CA LEU A 82 -14.15 1.66 -8.57
C LEU A 82 -13.59 3.06 -8.30
N VAL A 83 -12.51 3.15 -7.53
CA VAL A 83 -11.87 4.42 -7.19
C VAL A 83 -10.36 4.33 -7.46
N PRO A 84 -9.70 5.47 -7.73
CA PRO A 84 -8.24 5.47 -7.85
C PRO A 84 -7.59 5.02 -6.53
N PRO A 85 -6.39 4.42 -6.58
CA PRO A 85 -5.63 4.11 -5.38
C PRO A 85 -5.40 5.38 -4.54
N PRO A 86 -5.42 5.29 -3.20
CA PRO A 86 -5.08 6.42 -2.36
C PRO A 86 -3.63 6.87 -2.65
N PRO A 87 -3.33 8.16 -2.53
CA PRO A 87 -1.96 8.64 -2.69
C PRO A 87 -1.05 7.91 -1.69
N PRO A 88 0.18 7.54 -2.08
CA PRO A 88 1.12 6.96 -1.15
C PRO A 88 1.29 7.92 0.02
N SER A 89 1.14 7.42 1.25
CA SER A 89 1.43 8.22 2.43
C SER A 89 2.87 8.71 2.30
N THR A 90 3.06 10.02 2.18
CA THR A 90 4.40 10.59 2.21
C THR A 90 5.04 10.11 3.52
N PRO A 91 6.28 9.59 3.50
CA PRO A 91 6.97 9.34 4.75
C PRO A 91 7.05 10.68 5.45
N THR A 92 6.31 10.84 6.56
CA THR A 92 6.46 11.97 7.46
C THR A 92 7.92 11.96 7.88
N ALA A 93 8.74 12.78 7.21
CA ALA A 93 10.13 12.96 7.57
C ALA A 93 10.09 13.38 9.04
N ALA A 94 10.48 12.44 9.89
CA ALA A 94 10.50 12.62 11.32
C ALA A 94 11.28 13.90 11.58
N ARG A 95 10.61 14.82 12.28
CA ARG A 95 11.11 16.05 12.86
C ARG A 95 12.38 15.77 13.68
N ARG A 96 13.52 15.58 13.02
CA ARG A 96 14.83 15.70 13.67
C ARG A 96 15.12 17.18 13.74
N ARG A 97 14.68 17.79 14.84
CA ARG A 97 15.37 18.94 15.42
C ARG A 97 16.81 18.49 15.70
N SER A 98 17.70 18.67 14.73
CA SER A 98 19.11 18.80 15.04
C SER A 98 19.38 20.29 15.18
N ARG A 99 19.41 20.76 16.43
CA ARG A 99 20.11 22.00 16.78
C ARG A 99 21.59 21.73 16.54
N PHE A 100 22.08 21.95 15.33
CA PHE A 100 23.50 22.19 15.09
C PHE A 100 23.61 23.34 14.10
N GLY A 101 24.45 24.30 14.46
CA GLY A 101 24.42 25.68 14.00
C GLY A 101 24.43 25.87 12.49
N GLN A 102 23.75 26.93 12.08
CA GLN A 102 24.06 27.64 10.85
C GLN A 102 25.53 28.03 10.89
N ASN A 103 26.33 27.40 10.04
CA ASN A 103 27.48 28.05 9.44
C ASN A 103 27.42 27.77 7.95
N ASN A 104 27.51 28.86 7.20
CA ASN A 104 27.58 28.91 5.75
C ASN A 104 28.70 27.99 5.24
N ASN A 105 28.42 27.23 4.18
CA ASN A 105 29.27 27.20 2.98
C ASN A 105 28.64 26.31 1.90
N GLU A 106 28.35 26.98 0.79
CA GLU A 106 28.70 26.59 -0.58
C GLU A 106 28.44 25.14 -1.01
N ASP A 107 27.40 25.06 -1.86
CA ASP A 107 27.24 24.13 -2.97
C ASP A 107 28.59 23.87 -3.66
N PHE A 108 29.18 22.69 -3.50
CA PHE A 108 29.74 21.90 -4.59
C PHE A 108 30.19 20.50 -4.11
N GLU A 109 29.92 19.55 -5.00
CA GLU A 109 30.52 18.22 -5.13
C GLU A 109 29.91 17.03 -4.37
N GLN A 110 29.45 16.12 -5.22
CA GLN A 110 28.94 14.80 -4.93
C GLN A 110 30.08 13.82 -4.58
N LYS A 111 29.73 12.84 -3.74
CA LYS A 111 30.22 11.45 -3.69
C LYS A 111 31.49 11.10 -2.87
N PRO A 112 31.58 9.83 -2.40
CA PRO A 112 31.90 9.54 -1.00
C PRO A 112 33.17 8.69 -0.78
N LEU A 113 33.63 8.69 0.48
CA LEU A 113 34.25 7.59 1.23
C LEU A 113 35.24 6.67 0.49
N THR A 114 36.54 6.80 0.80
CA THR A 114 37.29 5.62 1.26
C THR A 114 38.17 5.97 2.44
N SER A 115 38.09 5.09 3.44
CA SER A 115 38.68 5.21 4.76
C SER A 115 40.16 4.85 4.75
N SER A 116 40.88 5.54 5.64
CA SER A 116 42.14 5.20 6.28
C SER A 116 42.55 3.72 6.28
N SER A 117 43.83 3.49 5.98
CA SER A 117 44.58 2.31 6.42
C SER A 117 46.03 2.72 6.70
N THR A 118 46.36 2.79 7.98
CA THR A 118 47.72 2.87 8.53
C THR A 118 48.41 1.51 8.38
N LEU A 119 49.61 1.41 7.78
CA LEU A 119 50.73 0.57 8.27
C LEU A 119 51.99 0.61 7.39
N ASN A 120 53.12 0.88 8.05
CA ASN A 120 54.48 0.34 7.87
C ASN A 120 55.18 0.33 6.49
N GLY A 121 56.31 1.06 6.44
CA GLY A 121 57.63 0.41 6.38
C GLY A 121 58.37 0.39 5.05
N PHE A 122 59.68 0.66 5.16
CA PHE A 122 60.78 0.44 4.22
C PHE A 122 61.01 1.45 3.10
N GLY A 123 62.18 2.10 3.17
CA GLY A 123 62.66 3.04 2.18
C GLY A 123 63.32 2.40 0.97
N SER A 124 63.74 3.25 0.04
CA SER A 124 64.93 3.09 -0.78
C SER A 124 65.28 4.43 -1.42
N GLN A 125 66.58 4.73 -1.39
CA GLN A 125 67.25 5.83 -2.07
C GLN A 125 67.29 5.62 -3.59
N SER A 126 67.37 6.73 -4.34
CA SER A 126 68.27 6.92 -5.50
C SER A 126 67.97 8.29 -6.12
N ASN A 127 68.86 9.29 -5.97
CA ASN A 127 69.87 9.75 -6.96
C ASN A 127 69.26 10.19 -8.30
N LEU A 128 69.24 11.50 -8.61
CA LEU A 128 70.33 12.24 -9.26
C LEU A 128 70.62 11.71 -10.68
N LEU A 129 70.13 12.42 -11.70
CA LEU A 129 70.74 12.52 -13.02
C LEU A 129 70.25 13.79 -13.72
N ASP A 130 71.23 14.63 -14.07
CA ASP A 130 71.28 15.74 -15.05
C ASP A 130 70.09 16.68 -15.23
#